data_AF-A0A9Y0ZEX7-F1
#
_entry.id   AF-A0A9Y0ZEX7-F1
#
_cell.length_a   1.000
_cell.length_b   1.000
_cell.length_c   1.000
_cell.angle_alpha   90.00
_cell.angle_beta   90.00
_cell.angle_gamma   90.00
#
_symmetry.space_group_name_H-M   'P 1'
#
loop_
_entity.id
_entity.type
_entity.pdbx_description
1 polymer ?
#
loop_
_entity_poly.entity_id
_entity_poly.type
_entity_poly.pdbx_seq_one_letter_code
_entity_poly.pdbx_strand_id
1 'polypeptide(L)' 'MLYTRDLDEVIRRANATRYGLAAGVFTSNVDTANTLMRALRVGIVWINCFLVSDAAIP' A
#
# COMPACT_ATOMS: atom_id res chain seq x y z
N MET A 1 11.04 13.26 -0.99
CA MET A 1 9.64 12.76 -1.15
C MET A 1 9.33 12.75 -2.64
N LEU A 2 8.98 11.60 -3.20
CA LEU A 2 8.71 11.49 -4.64
C LEU A 2 7.23 11.80 -4.87
N TYR A 3 6.93 12.85 -5.64
CA TYR A 3 5.58 13.31 -5.90
C TYR A 3 5.13 12.83 -7.29
N THR A 4 4.00 12.11 -7.35
CA THR A 4 3.30 11.77 -8.60
C THR A 4 1.79 11.86 -8.37
N ARG A 5 1.05 12.16 -9.44
CA ARG A 5 -0.41 12.27 -9.45
C ARG A 5 -1.09 11.07 -10.10
N ASP A 6 -0.31 10.14 -10.64
CA ASP A 6 -0.81 8.95 -11.34
C ASP A 6 -0.74 7.72 -10.43
N LEU A 7 -1.89 7.08 -10.21
CA LEU A 7 -2.01 5.91 -9.35
C LEU A 7 -1.23 4.70 -9.90
N ASP A 8 -1.22 4.53 -11.22
CA ASP A 8 -0.52 3.41 -11.86
C ASP A 8 1.01 3.56 -11.73
N GLU A 9 1.50 4.80 -11.81
CA GLU A 9 2.90 5.09 -11.55
C GLU A 9 3.29 4.77 -10.10
N VAL A 10 2.46 5.15 -9.12
CA VAL A 10 2.68 4.82 -7.70
C VAL A 10 2.79 3.31 -7.52
N ILE A 11 1.84 2.53 -8.09
CA ILE A 11 1.82 1.07 -7.98
C ILE A 11 3.09 0.46 -8.56
N ARG A 12 3.47 0.84 -9.79
CA ARG A 12 4.68 0.32 -10.44
C ARG A 12 5.92 0.59 -9.60
N ARG A 13 6.04 1.79 -9.06
CA ARG A 13 7.20 2.21 -8.27
C ARG A 13 7.25 1.55 -6.90
N ALA A 14 6.11 1.43 -6.21
CA ALA A 14 6.00 0.73 -4.94
C ALA A 14 6.38 -0.75 -5.07
N ASN A 15 6.03 -1.37 -6.20
CA ASN A 15 6.37 -2.75 -6.51
C ASN A 15 7.77 -2.93 -7.13
N ALA A 16 8.49 -1.85 -7.47
CA ALA A 16 9.82 -1.89 -8.08
C ALA A 16 10.92 -2.15 -7.03
N THR A 17 10.72 -3.18 -6.22
CA THR A 17 11.63 -3.63 -5.17
C THR A 17 11.58 -5.14 -5.06
N ARG A 18 12.67 -5.75 -4.58
CA ARG A 18 12.70 -7.19 -4.26
C ARG A 18 11.98 -7.49 -2.94
N TYR A 19 11.77 -6.47 -2.11
CA TYR A 19 11.11 -6.59 -0.81
C TYR A 19 9.59 -6.52 -0.94
N GLY A 20 8.87 -6.99 0.08
CA GLY A 20 7.41 -7.03 0.07
C GLY A 20 6.80 -7.28 1.44
N LEU A 21 7.37 -6.68 2.50
CA LEU A 21 6.89 -6.91 3.86
C LEU A 21 5.53 -6.25 4.10
N ALA A 22 5.48 -4.93 3.98
CA ALA A 22 4.26 -4.16 4.22
C ALA A 22 4.23 -2.85 3.44
N ALA A 23 3.04 -2.28 3.26
CA ALA A 23 2.79 -0.96 2.71
C ALA A 23 1.77 -0.19 3.56
N GLY A 24 1.89 1.14 3.57
CA GLY A 24 0.90 2.05 4.17
C GLY A 24 0.30 2.95 3.12
N VAL A 25 -1.03 3.04 3.09
CA VAL A 25 -1.80 3.88 2.17
C VAL A 25 -2.59 4.90 2.98
N PHE A 26 -2.39 6.18 2.69
CA PHE A 26 -3.15 7.27 3.29
C PHE A 26 -4.02 7.92 2.23
N THR A 27 -5.34 7.73 2.35
CA THR A 27 -6.33 8.26 1.40
C THR A 27 -7.70 8.36 2.05
N SER A 28 -8.47 9.38 1.66
CA SER A 28 -9.88 9.51 2.01
C SER A 28 -10.80 8.86 0.96
N ASN A 29 -10.26 8.45 -0.19
CA ASN A 29 -11.01 7.81 -1.27
C ASN A 29 -10.95 6.27 -1.13
N VAL A 30 -12.12 5.65 -0.94
CA VAL A 30 -12.27 4.20 -0.76
C VAL A 30 -11.93 3.40 -2.01
N ASP A 31 -12.18 3.92 -3.20
CA ASP A 31 -11.86 3.24 -4.47
C ASP A 31 -10.35 3.21 -4.67
N THR A 32 -9.66 4.29 -4.32
CA THR A 32 -8.19 4.34 -4.30
C THR A 32 -7.62 3.33 -3.30
N ALA A 33 -8.19 3.26 -2.09
CA ALA A 33 -7.76 2.30 -1.07
C ALA A 33 -7.92 0.86 -1.57
N ASN A 34 -9.09 0.50 -2.12
CA ASN A 34 -9.38 -0.82 -2.67
C ASN A 34 -8.46 -1.19 -3.85
N THR A 35 -8.19 -0.21 -4.73
CA THR A 35 -7.29 -0.41 -5.87
C THR A 35 -5.87 -0.72 -5.41
N LEU A 36 -5.33 0.10 -4.52
CA LEU A 36 -3.97 -0.08 -4.00
C LEU A 36 -3.82 -1.35 -3.17
N MET A 37 -4.82 -1.68 -2.35
CA MET A 37 -4.81 -2.90 -1.54
C MET A 37 -4.68 -4.17 -2.39
N ARG A 38 -5.21 -4.18 -3.62
CA ARG A 38 -5.12 -5.31 -4.56
C ARG A 38 -3.87 -5.27 -5.44
N ALA A 39 -3.32 -4.09 -5.70
CA ALA A 39 -2.23 -3.90 -6.66
C ALA A 39 -0.83 -3.96 -6.03
N LEU A 40 -0.71 -3.66 -4.74
CA LEU A 40 0.58 -3.68 -4.02
C LEU A 40 1.02 -5.11 -3.70
N ARG A 41 2.27 -5.44 -4.01
CA ARG A 41 2.87 -6.76 -3.80
C ARG A 41 3.56 -6.82 -2.44
N VAL A 42 2.76 -6.84 -1.38
CA VAL A 42 3.22 -6.88 0.01
C VAL A 42 2.41 -7.86 0.86
N GLY A 43 2.96 -8.31 1.98
CA GLY A 43 2.25 -9.19 2.92
C GLY A 43 1.12 -8.48 3.68
N ILE A 44 1.35 -7.22 4.08
CA ILE A 44 0.36 -6.42 4.83
C ILE A 44 0.18 -5.05 4.17
N VAL A 45 -1.07 -4.62 4.01
CA VAL A 45 -1.42 -3.26 3.60
C VAL A 45 -2.21 -2.58 4.72
N TRP A 46 -1.67 -1.50 5.27
CA TRP A 46 -2.40 -0.65 6.21
C TRP A 46 -3.07 0.51 5.48
N ILE A 47 -4.34 0.77 5.78
CA ILE A 47 -5.08 1.92 5.25
C ILE A 47 -5.31 2.92 6.38
N ASN A 48 -4.78 4.14 6.23
CA ASN A 48 -4.90 5.24 7.19
C ASN A 48 -4.37 4.94 8.61
N CYS A 49 -3.56 3.89 8.75
CA CYS A 49 -2.85 3.53 9.97
C CYS A 49 -1.47 2.95 9.60
N PHE A 50 -0.62 2.71 10.60
CA PHE A 50 0.69 2.11 10.39
C PHE A 50 1.11 1.30 11.62
N LEU A 51 1.80 0.17 11.40
CA LEU A 51 2.35 -0.70 12.45
C LEU A 51 1.31 -1.31 13.42
N VAL A 52 0.06 -1.43 12.97
CA VAL A 52 -0.95 -2.18 13.71
C VAL A 52 -0.75 -3.68 13.41
N SER A 53 -0.46 -4.46 14.44
CA SER A 53 -0.22 -5.90 14.35
C SER A 53 -0.92 -6.61 15.49
N ASP A 54 -1.47 -7.78 15.20
CA ASP A 54 -2.13 -8.66 16.17
C ASP A 54 -1.74 -10.11 15.84
N ALA A 55 -1.73 -11.00 16.84
CA ALA A 55 -1.33 -12.39 16.66
C ALA A 55 -2.28 -13.19 15.73
N ALA A 56 -3.51 -12.71 15.52
CA ALA A 56 -4.46 -13.29 14.58
C ALA A 56 -4.25 -12.84 13.12
N ILE A 57 -3.38 -11.86 12.88
CA ILE A 57 -3.04 -11.38 11.54
C ILE A 57 -1.91 -12.28 10.99
N PRO A 58 -2.09 -12.90 9.81
CA PRO A 58 -1.15 -13.88 9.25
C PRO A 58 0.19 -13.29 8.81
#